data_AF-A0A6J7GRW3-F1
#
_entry.id   AF-A0A6J7GRW3-F1
#
_cell.length_a   1.000
_cell.length_b   1.000
_cell.length_c   1.000
_cell.angle_alpha   90.00
_cell.angle_beta   90.00
_cell.angle_gamma   90.00
#
_symmetry.space_group_name_H-M   'P 1'
#
loop_
_entity.id
_entity.type
_entity.pdbx_description
1 polymer ?
#
loop_
_entity_poly.entity_id
_entity_poly.type
_entity_poly.pdbx_seq_one_letter_code
_entity_poly.pdbx_strand_id
1 'polypeptide(L)'
;MLAVREAVGTSVAVTAKLNMVDGFRGGLGIDESIQVAQWLQTDGGLDALELTGGSSLANPMFLFKGRAPLKQFGATLPWYLRPGFKLVGKKFLRSYPYEEAYFLPLAKQVQAQVELPLILLGGISKLETAQAAIADGFAFVAMGRALLHDPDLLNKYQAGTASSSGCVHCNRCMPTIYTGTRCPLIEPRPGDDPIVGWQEALA
;
A
#
# COMPACT_ATOMS: atom_id res chain seq x y z
N MET A 1 13.27 11.55 15.12
CA MET A 1 11.89 11.25 15.59
C MET A 1 11.68 11.67 17.04
N LEU A 2 12.77 11.87 17.80
CA LEU A 2 12.75 12.38 19.18
C LEU A 2 11.86 13.61 19.42
N ALA A 3 11.90 14.65 18.57
CA ALA A 3 11.05 15.83 18.77
C ALA A 3 9.53 15.51 18.77
N VAL A 4 9.10 14.57 17.91
CA VAL A 4 7.70 14.10 17.90
C VAL A 4 7.41 13.29 19.15
N ARG A 5 8.33 12.37 19.52
CA ARG A 5 8.22 11.56 20.74
C ARG A 5 8.12 12.44 22.00
N GLU A 6 8.95 13.47 22.12
CA GLU A 6 8.95 14.40 23.24
C GLU A 6 7.61 15.14 23.34
N ALA A 7 7.07 15.59 22.20
CA ALA A 7 5.80 16.31 22.17
C ALA A 7 4.58 15.45 22.58
N VAL A 8 4.57 14.15 22.23
CA VAL A 8 3.42 13.26 22.49
C VAL A 8 3.60 12.35 23.71
N GLY A 9 4.82 12.27 24.25
CA GLY A 9 5.18 11.37 25.35
C GLY A 9 4.92 9.91 24.99
N THR A 10 4.38 9.14 25.95
CA THR A 10 3.99 7.73 25.77
C THR A 10 2.49 7.54 25.53
N SER A 11 1.75 8.63 25.37
CA SER A 11 0.28 8.58 25.21
C SER A 11 -0.16 8.15 23.81
N VAL A 12 0.72 8.28 22.82
CA VAL A 12 0.46 7.95 21.41
C VAL A 12 1.61 7.11 20.88
N ALA A 13 1.26 6.09 20.08
CA ALA A 13 2.25 5.31 19.34
C ALA A 13 2.84 6.16 18.20
N VAL A 14 4.16 6.20 18.07
CA VAL A 14 4.86 6.91 17.00
C VAL A 14 5.44 5.88 16.04
N THR A 15 4.91 5.85 14.82
CA THR A 15 5.44 5.01 13.75
C THR A 15 6.01 5.87 12.63
N ALA A 16 6.95 5.31 11.87
CA ALA A 16 7.37 5.88 10.60
C ALA A 16 7.10 4.88 9.48
N LYS A 17 6.98 5.39 8.26
CA LYS A 17 6.84 4.58 7.05
C LYS A 17 8.03 4.83 6.14
N LEU A 18 8.73 3.77 5.76
CA LEU A 18 9.98 3.82 5.00
C LEU A 18 9.88 2.97 3.74
N ASN A 19 10.28 3.56 2.61
CA ASN A 19 10.51 2.82 1.38
C ASN A 19 11.76 1.94 1.53
N MET A 20 11.66 0.67 1.15
CA MET A 20 12.80 -0.25 1.05
C MET A 20 13.53 -0.08 -0.27
N VAL A 21 12.76 0.10 -1.35
CA VAL A 21 13.28 0.39 -2.69
C VAL A 21 12.30 1.32 -3.41
N ASP A 22 12.80 2.27 -4.18
CA ASP A 22 11.95 3.18 -4.95
C ASP A 22 11.47 2.60 -6.30
N GLY A 23 12.13 1.54 -6.77
CA GLY A 23 11.72 0.83 -8.00
C GLY A 23 12.01 1.58 -9.31
N PHE A 24 12.94 2.54 -9.31
CA PHE A 24 13.47 3.19 -10.51
C PHE A 24 14.98 3.47 -10.37
N ARG A 25 15.66 3.70 -11.49
CA ARG A 25 17.12 3.94 -11.51
C ARG A 25 17.47 5.25 -10.80
N GLY A 26 18.38 5.18 -9.83
CA GLY A 26 18.81 6.34 -9.05
C GLY A 26 17.86 6.73 -7.91
N GLY A 27 16.82 5.93 -7.65
CA GLY A 27 16.04 6.01 -6.42
C GLY A 27 16.67 5.17 -5.30
N LEU A 28 16.08 5.25 -4.11
CA LEU A 28 16.53 4.55 -2.89
C LEU A 28 16.68 3.04 -3.12
N GLY A 29 17.85 2.51 -2.77
CA GLY A 29 18.16 1.08 -2.74
C GLY A 29 17.94 0.42 -1.38
N ILE A 30 17.97 -0.91 -1.35
CA ILE A 30 17.76 -1.69 -0.13
C ILE A 30 18.84 -1.44 0.92
N ASP A 31 20.11 -1.33 0.53
CA ASP A 31 21.22 -1.08 1.46
C ASP A 31 21.10 0.29 2.14
N GLU A 32 20.71 1.31 1.37
CA GLU A 32 20.44 2.66 1.88
C GLU A 32 19.23 2.65 2.82
N SER A 33 18.16 1.93 2.47
CA SER A 33 17.01 1.78 3.35
C SER A 33 17.35 1.06 4.66
N ILE A 34 18.21 0.04 4.64
CA ILE A 34 18.68 -0.65 5.84
C ILE A 34 19.45 0.33 6.73
N GLN A 35 20.33 1.13 6.13
CA GLN A 35 21.07 2.15 6.87
C GLN A 35 20.13 3.17 7.53
N VAL A 36 19.10 3.63 6.82
CA VAL A 36 18.09 4.55 7.37
C VAL A 36 17.29 3.87 8.50
N ALA A 37 16.91 2.61 8.33
CA ALA A 37 16.19 1.85 9.37
C ALA A 37 17.05 1.73 10.65
N GLN A 38 18.35 1.47 10.52
CA GLN A 38 19.28 1.44 11.64
C GLN A 38 19.39 2.80 12.34
N TRP A 39 19.49 3.90 11.60
CA TRP A 39 19.49 5.24 12.19
C TRP A 39 18.20 5.56 12.94
N LEU A 40 17.05 5.19 12.37
CA LEU A 40 15.74 5.37 13.02
C LEU A 40 15.62 4.52 14.29
N GLN A 41 16.17 3.31 14.30
CA GLN A 41 16.27 2.48 15.50
C GLN A 41 17.17 3.13 16.56
N THR A 42 18.37 3.57 16.18
CA THR A 42 19.31 4.22 17.12
C THR A 42 18.74 5.50 17.73
N ASP A 43 17.94 6.26 16.97
CA ASP A 43 17.23 7.45 17.49
C ASP A 43 16.24 7.08 18.61
N GLY A 44 15.71 5.85 18.64
CA GLY A 44 14.85 5.33 19.71
C GLY A 44 13.48 6.00 19.83
N GLY A 45 13.11 6.88 18.89
CA GLY A 45 11.86 7.64 18.94
C GLY A 45 10.62 6.90 18.44
N LEU A 46 10.79 5.77 17.73
CA LEU A 46 9.72 5.02 17.09
C LEU A 46 9.32 3.77 17.89
N ASP A 47 8.03 3.46 17.92
CA ASP A 47 7.50 2.19 18.43
C ASP A 47 7.49 1.09 17.36
N ALA A 48 7.34 1.47 16.09
CA ALA A 48 7.39 0.55 14.96
C ALA A 48 7.74 1.26 13.64
N LEU A 49 8.23 0.49 12.67
CA LEU A 49 8.55 0.95 11.32
C LEU A 49 7.74 0.17 10.28
N GLU A 50 6.91 0.88 9.52
CA GLU A 50 6.17 0.31 8.38
C GLU A 50 7.03 0.32 7.12
N LEU A 51 7.24 -0.86 6.56
CA LEU A 51 8.07 -1.04 5.37
C LEU A 51 7.20 -1.05 4.11
N THR A 52 7.61 -0.26 3.11
CA THR A 52 6.91 -0.14 1.83
C THR A 52 7.90 -0.03 0.67
N GLY A 53 7.46 0.32 -0.53
CA GLY A 53 8.34 0.50 -1.67
C GLY A 53 7.62 1.03 -2.90
N GLY A 54 8.41 1.55 -3.83
CA GLY A 54 7.94 2.19 -5.06
C GLY A 54 7.87 3.70 -4.95
N SER A 55 7.43 4.34 -6.02
CA SER A 55 7.26 5.79 -6.09
C SER A 55 5.94 6.09 -6.76
N SER A 56 5.10 6.92 -6.14
CA SER A 56 3.81 7.36 -6.70
C SER A 56 3.97 8.15 -8.00
N LEU A 57 5.14 8.76 -8.23
CA LEU A 57 5.42 9.60 -9.39
C LEU A 57 6.17 8.85 -10.48
N ALA A 58 7.25 8.13 -10.11
CA ALA A 58 8.14 7.52 -11.09
C ALA A 58 7.70 6.10 -11.49
N ASN A 59 7.16 5.33 -10.55
CA ASN A 59 6.74 3.94 -10.80
C ASN A 59 5.57 3.52 -9.88
N PRO A 60 4.38 4.12 -10.07
CA PRO A 60 3.26 3.97 -9.13
C PRO A 60 2.82 2.52 -8.97
N MET A 61 2.87 1.73 -10.04
CA MET A 61 2.41 0.35 -10.01
C MET A 61 3.39 -0.60 -9.30
N PHE A 62 4.62 -0.18 -8.99
CA PHE A 62 5.49 -0.96 -8.12
C PHE A 62 4.96 -1.00 -6.67
N LEU A 63 4.34 0.09 -6.20
CA LEU A 63 3.70 0.18 -4.88
C LEU A 63 2.49 -0.74 -4.77
N PHE A 64 1.66 -0.79 -5.83
CA PHE A 64 0.39 -1.51 -5.82
C PHE A 64 0.52 -2.97 -6.30
N LYS A 65 1.38 -3.24 -7.27
CA LYS A 65 1.42 -4.47 -8.08
C LYS A 65 0.06 -4.83 -8.71
N GLY A 66 0.02 -5.86 -9.53
CA GLY A 66 -1.20 -6.30 -10.23
C GLY A 66 -1.53 -5.47 -11.47
N ARG A 67 -2.81 -5.52 -11.87
CA ARG A 67 -3.30 -4.94 -13.12
C ARG A 67 -3.31 -3.41 -13.04
N ALA A 68 -2.73 -2.74 -14.03
CA ALA A 68 -2.80 -1.29 -14.15
C ALA A 68 -4.22 -0.79 -14.54
N PRO A 69 -4.79 0.20 -13.84
CA PRO A 69 -6.15 0.69 -14.08
C PRO A 69 -6.16 1.78 -15.17
N LEU A 70 -5.67 1.47 -16.37
CA LEU A 70 -5.41 2.46 -17.43
C LEU A 70 -6.65 3.26 -17.85
N LYS A 71 -7.79 2.57 -18.10
CA LYS A 71 -9.04 3.24 -18.50
C LYS A 71 -9.51 4.21 -17.41
N GLN A 72 -9.43 3.76 -16.17
CA GLN A 72 -9.88 4.49 -14.98
C GLN A 72 -9.03 5.72 -14.73
N PHE A 73 -7.71 5.56 -14.80
CA PHE A 73 -6.79 6.66 -14.63
C PHE A 73 -6.92 7.68 -15.76
N GLY A 74 -7.14 7.22 -17.01
CA GLY A 74 -7.43 8.11 -18.12
C GLY A 74 -8.71 8.94 -17.91
N ALA A 75 -9.73 8.37 -17.26
CA ALA A 75 -10.98 9.08 -16.99
C ALA A 75 -10.81 10.27 -16.03
N THR A 76 -9.82 10.22 -15.12
CA THR A 76 -9.51 11.33 -14.20
C THR A 76 -8.74 12.47 -14.86
N LEU A 77 -8.24 12.29 -16.09
CA LEU A 77 -7.52 13.33 -16.80
C LEU A 77 -8.49 14.27 -17.53
N PRO A 78 -8.12 15.56 -17.67
CA PRO A 78 -8.80 16.49 -18.57
C PRO A 78 -9.00 15.87 -19.96
N TRP A 79 -10.15 16.13 -20.59
CA TRP A 79 -10.57 15.45 -21.82
C TRP A 79 -9.54 15.57 -22.95
N TYR A 80 -8.83 16.70 -23.05
CA TYR A 80 -7.80 16.95 -24.06
C TYR A 80 -6.52 16.11 -23.86
N LEU A 81 -6.26 15.59 -22.66
CA LEU A 81 -5.11 14.70 -22.37
C LEU A 81 -5.43 13.21 -22.56
N ARG A 82 -6.71 12.82 -22.58
CA ARG A 82 -7.13 11.41 -22.65
C ARG A 82 -6.58 10.66 -23.87
N PRO A 83 -6.57 11.22 -25.10
CA PRO A 83 -6.02 10.52 -26.26
C PRO A 83 -4.51 10.26 -26.13
N GLY A 84 -3.75 11.24 -25.66
CA GLY A 84 -2.31 11.09 -25.41
C GLY A 84 -2.02 10.03 -24.35
N PHE A 85 -2.82 9.97 -23.29
CA PHE A 85 -2.68 8.96 -22.24
C PHE A 85 -2.93 7.53 -22.74
N LYS A 86 -3.83 7.31 -23.72
CA LYS A 86 -4.01 5.98 -24.32
C LYS A 86 -2.71 5.45 -24.96
N LEU A 87 -1.85 6.34 -25.44
CA LEU A 87 -0.59 5.99 -26.08
C LEU A 87 0.54 5.75 -25.07
N VAL A 88 0.72 6.64 -24.08
CA VAL A 88 1.84 6.59 -23.13
C VAL A 88 1.53 5.90 -21.81
N GLY A 89 0.24 5.71 -21.50
CA GLY A 89 -0.24 5.23 -20.20
C GLY A 89 0.26 3.84 -19.82
N LYS A 90 0.44 2.93 -20.79
CA LYS A 90 1.00 1.57 -20.54
C LYS A 90 2.45 1.61 -20.07
N LYS A 91 3.23 2.59 -20.52
CA LYS A 91 4.62 2.79 -20.10
C LYS A 91 4.70 3.43 -18.72
N PHE A 92 3.78 4.36 -18.44
CA PHE A 92 3.68 5.04 -17.14
C PHE A 92 3.10 4.14 -16.03
N LEU A 93 1.99 3.44 -16.30
CA LEU A 93 1.37 2.47 -15.40
C LEU A 93 1.71 1.04 -15.85
N ARG A 94 2.95 0.62 -15.61
CA ARG A 94 3.39 -0.74 -15.91
C ARG A 94 2.69 -1.75 -15.00
N SER A 95 2.09 -2.80 -15.54
CA SER A 95 1.56 -3.89 -14.70
C SER A 95 2.71 -4.74 -14.14
N TYR A 96 2.57 -5.17 -12.89
CA TYR A 96 3.45 -6.13 -12.25
C TYR A 96 2.63 -7.36 -11.84
N PRO A 97 3.20 -8.58 -11.83
CA PRO A 97 2.50 -9.72 -11.25
C PRO A 97 2.14 -9.42 -9.79
N TYR A 98 0.98 -9.92 -9.37
CA TYR A 98 0.54 -9.83 -8.00
C TYR A 98 0.73 -11.17 -7.32
N GLU A 99 1.26 -11.14 -6.12
CA GLU A 99 1.31 -12.24 -5.16
C GLU A 99 1.04 -11.67 -3.77
N GLU A 100 0.50 -12.48 -2.86
CA GLU A 100 0.30 -12.07 -1.48
C GLU A 100 1.64 -11.71 -0.82
N ALA A 101 1.67 -10.65 -0.02
CA ALA A 101 2.86 -10.19 0.68
C ALA A 101 4.08 -9.96 -0.22
N TYR A 102 3.90 -9.38 -1.42
CA TYR A 102 4.95 -9.17 -2.43
C TYR A 102 6.17 -8.33 -1.98
N PHE A 103 6.14 -7.72 -0.81
CA PHE A 103 7.28 -7.02 -0.20
C PHE A 103 7.96 -7.81 0.92
N LEU A 104 7.45 -8.97 1.30
CA LEU A 104 8.03 -9.84 2.34
C LEU A 104 9.52 -10.13 2.08
N PRO A 105 9.99 -10.46 0.87
CA PRO A 105 11.42 -10.73 0.64
C PRO A 105 12.33 -9.52 0.90
N LEU A 106 11.85 -8.29 0.65
CA LEU A 106 12.59 -7.06 0.96
C LEU A 106 12.51 -6.77 2.46
N ALA A 107 11.32 -6.94 3.05
CA ALA A 107 11.10 -6.68 4.47
C ALA A 107 11.94 -7.61 5.35
N LYS A 108 12.13 -8.87 4.92
CA LYS A 108 13.04 -9.83 5.59
C LYS A 108 14.49 -9.38 5.60
N GLN A 109 14.96 -8.67 4.58
CA GLN A 109 16.32 -8.11 4.55
C GLN A 109 16.49 -7.01 5.59
N VAL A 110 15.47 -6.15 5.77
CA VAL A 110 15.49 -5.14 6.84
C VAL A 110 15.34 -5.80 8.21
N GLN A 111 14.41 -6.75 8.38
CA GLN A 111 14.19 -7.48 9.63
C GLN A 111 15.45 -8.17 10.15
N ALA A 112 16.33 -8.63 9.26
CA ALA A 112 17.60 -9.25 9.64
C ALA A 112 18.64 -8.25 10.22
N GLN A 113 18.38 -6.95 10.15
CA GLN A 113 19.36 -5.90 10.46
C GLN A 113 18.91 -4.93 11.57
N VAL A 114 17.66 -5.05 12.05
CA VAL A 114 17.06 -4.20 13.07
C VAL A 114 16.22 -5.03 14.04
N GLU A 115 16.16 -4.60 15.30
CA GLU A 115 15.32 -5.15 16.37
C GLU A 115 14.01 -4.35 16.55
N LEU A 116 13.94 -3.14 16.00
CA LEU A 116 12.76 -2.28 16.02
C LEU A 116 11.54 -3.04 15.44
N PRO A 117 10.37 -3.04 16.12
CA PRO A 117 9.18 -3.70 15.61
C PRO A 117 8.82 -3.27 14.18
N LEU A 118 8.63 -4.23 13.28
CA LEU A 118 8.33 -3.97 11.87
C LEU A 118 6.86 -4.25 11.54
N ILE A 119 6.30 -3.40 10.68
CA ILE A 119 4.96 -3.58 10.11
C ILE A 119 5.12 -4.00 8.64
N LEU A 120 4.62 -5.20 8.30
CA LEU A 120 4.66 -5.71 6.94
C LEU A 120 3.49 -5.17 6.12
N LEU A 121 3.79 -4.48 5.03
CA LEU A 121 2.84 -4.14 3.97
C LEU A 121 3.22 -4.91 2.70
N GLY A 122 2.26 -5.31 1.88
CA GLY A 122 2.59 -5.92 0.58
C GLY A 122 1.40 -6.56 -0.12
N GLY A 123 0.22 -5.94 -0.09
CA GLY A 123 -0.99 -6.57 -0.62
C GLY A 123 -1.32 -7.82 0.18
N ILE A 124 -1.67 -7.65 1.44
CA ILE A 124 -2.13 -8.78 2.27
C ILE A 124 -3.66 -8.71 2.28
N SER A 125 -4.29 -9.78 1.82
CA SER A 125 -5.75 -9.92 1.66
C SER A 125 -6.30 -11.22 2.25
N LYS A 126 -5.42 -12.10 2.77
CA LYS A 126 -5.78 -13.37 3.40
C LYS A 126 -5.36 -13.40 4.86
N LEU A 127 -6.19 -14.02 5.70
CA LEU A 127 -5.90 -14.23 7.11
C LEU A 127 -4.65 -15.11 7.31
N GLU A 128 -4.53 -16.18 6.54
CA GLU A 128 -3.37 -17.09 6.56
C GLU A 128 -2.05 -16.34 6.30
N THR A 129 -2.02 -15.47 5.28
CA THR A 129 -0.84 -14.65 4.97
C THR A 129 -0.50 -13.69 6.11
N ALA A 130 -1.51 -13.07 6.72
CA ALA A 130 -1.29 -12.20 7.87
C ALA A 130 -0.73 -12.96 9.08
N GLN A 131 -1.29 -14.13 9.39
CA GLN A 131 -0.81 -15.00 10.47
C GLN A 131 0.61 -15.50 10.22
N ALA A 132 0.93 -15.90 8.99
CA ALA A 132 2.28 -16.29 8.61
C ALA A 132 3.27 -15.14 8.83
N ALA A 133 2.93 -13.91 8.46
CA ALA A 133 3.79 -12.75 8.70
C ALA A 133 4.05 -12.49 10.19
N ILE A 134 3.03 -12.63 11.05
CA ILE A 134 3.22 -12.50 12.51
C ILE A 134 4.10 -13.63 13.05
N ALA A 135 3.87 -14.88 12.62
CA ALA A 135 4.72 -16.02 12.98
C ALA A 135 6.17 -15.83 12.53
N ASP A 136 6.37 -15.12 11.43
CA ASP A 136 7.67 -14.71 10.87
C ASP A 136 8.34 -13.54 11.63
N GLY A 137 7.77 -13.07 12.73
CA GLY A 137 8.37 -12.06 13.61
C GLY A 137 8.07 -10.61 13.23
N PHE A 138 7.12 -10.34 12.33
CA PHE A 138 6.59 -8.99 12.16
C PHE A 138 5.62 -8.67 13.30
N ALA A 139 5.69 -7.46 13.85
CA ALA A 139 4.82 -7.06 14.95
C ALA A 139 3.39 -6.79 14.48
N PHE A 140 3.25 -6.29 13.25
CA PHE A 140 1.96 -5.97 12.66
C PHE A 140 1.95 -6.23 11.14
N VAL A 141 0.73 -6.28 10.60
CA VAL A 141 0.46 -6.34 9.17
C VAL A 141 -0.38 -5.13 8.76
N ALA A 142 0.08 -4.38 7.77
CA ALA A 142 -0.65 -3.27 7.19
C ALA A 142 -1.54 -3.75 6.04
N MET A 143 -2.85 -3.50 6.14
CA MET A 143 -3.84 -3.84 5.13
C MET A 143 -4.50 -2.58 4.57
N GLY A 144 -4.51 -2.42 3.25
CA GLY A 144 -5.12 -1.27 2.58
C GLY A 144 -6.34 -1.67 1.75
N ARG A 145 -6.09 -2.06 0.49
CA ARG A 145 -7.15 -2.39 -0.50
C ARG A 145 -8.11 -3.50 -0.03
N ALA A 146 -7.65 -4.42 0.80
CA ALA A 146 -8.50 -5.47 1.40
C ALA A 146 -9.58 -4.88 2.31
N LEU A 147 -9.22 -3.93 3.19
CA LEU A 147 -10.15 -3.21 4.07
C LEU A 147 -10.96 -2.16 3.32
N LEU A 148 -10.41 -1.60 2.24
CA LEU A 148 -11.16 -0.69 1.38
C LEU A 148 -12.31 -1.42 0.65
N HIS A 149 -12.12 -2.70 0.32
CA HIS A 149 -13.17 -3.55 -0.24
C HIS A 149 -14.16 -4.00 0.84
N ASP A 150 -13.69 -4.34 2.03
CA ASP A 150 -14.55 -4.82 3.11
C ASP A 150 -14.07 -4.25 4.46
N PRO A 151 -14.68 -3.15 4.94
CA PRO A 151 -14.28 -2.54 6.21
C PRO A 151 -14.50 -3.45 7.43
N ASP A 152 -15.37 -4.44 7.32
CA ASP A 152 -15.71 -5.39 8.38
C ASP A 152 -14.85 -6.68 8.33
N LEU A 153 -13.88 -6.74 7.41
CA LEU A 153 -13.07 -7.93 7.14
C LEU A 153 -12.39 -8.49 8.40
N LEU A 154 -11.87 -7.63 9.28
CA LEU A 154 -11.17 -8.08 10.49
C LEU A 154 -12.13 -8.72 11.49
N ASN A 155 -13.34 -8.19 11.64
CA ASN A 155 -14.38 -8.81 12.48
C ASN A 155 -14.79 -10.17 11.90
N LYS A 156 -14.90 -10.28 10.57
CA LYS A 156 -15.19 -11.55 9.90
C LYS A 156 -14.08 -12.58 10.07
N TYR A 157 -12.82 -12.14 10.06
CA TYR A 157 -11.69 -13.01 10.39
C TYR A 157 -11.76 -13.52 11.82
N GLN A 158 -12.03 -12.61 12.77
CA GLN A 158 -12.16 -12.97 14.19
C GLN A 158 -13.35 -13.92 14.44
N ALA A 159 -14.46 -13.72 13.74
CA ALA A 159 -15.64 -14.57 13.83
C ALA A 159 -15.53 -15.89 13.03
N GLY A 160 -14.46 -16.07 12.24
CA GLY A 160 -14.28 -17.22 11.36
C GLY A 160 -15.26 -17.28 10.17
N THR A 161 -15.94 -16.19 9.85
CA THR A 161 -16.92 -16.11 8.75
C THR A 161 -16.28 -15.74 7.42
N ALA A 162 -15.03 -15.27 7.42
CA ALA A 162 -14.19 -15.12 6.24
C ALA A 162 -12.73 -15.43 6.57
N SER A 163 -11.96 -15.83 5.56
CA SER A 163 -10.50 -16.00 5.65
C SER A 163 -9.74 -15.24 4.56
N SER A 164 -10.47 -14.55 3.66
CA SER A 164 -9.92 -13.72 2.58
C SER A 164 -10.84 -12.55 2.25
N SER A 165 -10.27 -11.48 1.71
CA SER A 165 -10.99 -10.33 1.17
C SER A 165 -11.50 -10.61 -0.23
N GLY A 166 -12.62 -9.99 -0.62
CA GLY A 166 -13.08 -9.96 -2.02
C GLY A 166 -12.27 -9.02 -2.93
N CYS A 167 -11.23 -8.34 -2.41
CA CYS A 167 -10.36 -7.49 -3.23
C CYS A 167 -9.65 -8.31 -4.32
N VAL A 168 -9.88 -7.97 -5.59
CA VAL A 168 -9.26 -8.66 -6.74
C VAL A 168 -8.00 -7.96 -7.29
N HIS A 169 -7.39 -7.05 -6.51
CA HIS A 169 -6.16 -6.33 -6.88
C HIS A 169 -6.19 -5.65 -8.26
N CYS A 170 -7.37 -5.17 -8.67
CA CYS A 170 -7.57 -4.52 -9.97
C CYS A 170 -7.06 -3.08 -10.03
N ASN A 171 -6.68 -2.51 -8.88
CA ASN A 171 -6.21 -1.12 -8.69
C ASN A 171 -7.17 -0.03 -9.16
N ARG A 172 -8.42 -0.37 -9.45
CA ARG A 172 -9.44 0.62 -9.85
C ARG A 172 -9.77 1.63 -8.75
N CYS A 173 -9.46 1.32 -7.49
CA CYS A 173 -9.52 2.24 -6.37
C CYS A 173 -8.45 3.35 -6.42
N MET A 174 -7.28 3.09 -7.04
CA MET A 174 -6.17 4.05 -7.12
C MET A 174 -6.56 5.42 -7.70
N PRO A 175 -7.26 5.53 -8.85
CA PRO A 175 -7.67 6.84 -9.36
C PRO A 175 -8.78 7.53 -8.56
N THR A 176 -9.47 6.84 -7.64
CA THR A 176 -10.54 7.44 -6.82
C THR A 176 -10.02 8.40 -5.76
N ILE A 177 -8.71 8.38 -5.47
CA ILE A 177 -8.06 9.24 -4.47
C ILE A 177 -8.33 10.73 -4.70
N TYR A 178 -8.58 11.15 -5.95
CA TYR A 178 -8.85 12.55 -6.30
C TYR A 178 -10.28 13.00 -5.96
N THR A 179 -11.16 12.06 -5.59
CA THR A 179 -12.59 12.29 -5.31
C THR A 179 -13.05 11.53 -4.05
N GLY A 180 -12.13 11.17 -3.16
CA GLY A 180 -12.39 10.30 -2.01
C GLY A 180 -12.07 8.82 -2.28
N THR A 181 -11.03 8.30 -1.63
CA THR A 181 -10.57 6.91 -1.81
C THR A 181 -11.66 5.90 -1.49
N ARG A 182 -12.07 5.08 -2.47
CA ARG A 182 -13.05 4.01 -2.30
C ARG A 182 -12.82 2.82 -3.22
N CYS A 183 -13.38 1.66 -2.86
CA CYS A 183 -13.39 0.50 -3.73
C CYS A 183 -14.56 0.63 -4.72
N PRO A 184 -14.33 0.64 -6.04
CA PRO A 184 -15.42 0.79 -7.02
C PRO A 184 -16.12 -0.54 -7.34
N LEU A 185 -15.80 -1.62 -6.63
CA LEU A 185 -16.44 -2.93 -6.78
C LEU A 185 -17.50 -3.20 -5.70
N ILE A 186 -17.68 -2.27 -4.78
CA ILE A 186 -18.72 -2.31 -3.74
C ILE A 186 -19.65 -1.12 -3.92
N GLU A 187 -20.83 -1.21 -3.33
CA GLU A 187 -21.77 -0.08 -3.31
C GLU A 187 -21.13 1.13 -2.61
N PRO A 188 -21.33 2.36 -3.14
CA PRO A 188 -20.87 3.57 -2.48
C PRO A 188 -21.46 3.70 -1.08
N ARG A 189 -20.66 4.17 -0.12
CA ARG A 189 -21.14 4.44 1.23
C ARG A 189 -21.90 5.77 1.26
N PRO A 190 -22.81 5.97 2.24
CA PRO A 190 -23.44 7.27 2.43
C PRO A 190 -22.40 8.39 2.57
N GLY A 191 -22.51 9.43 1.74
CA GLY A 191 -21.58 10.56 1.70
C GLY A 191 -20.41 10.41 0.73
N ASP A 192 -20.26 9.27 0.04
CA ASP A 192 -19.31 9.16 -1.07
C ASP A 192 -19.80 9.99 -2.26
N ASP A 193 -18.97 10.90 -2.76
CA ASP A 193 -19.24 11.60 -4.02
C ASP A 193 -19.40 10.59 -5.19
N PRO A 194 -20.04 10.95 -6.30
CA PRO A 194 -19.98 10.14 -7.52
C PRO A 194 -18.57 10.16 -8.14
N ILE A 195 -18.09 9.02 -8.64
CA ILE A 195 -16.81 9.00 -9.39
C ILE A 195 -17.09 9.51 -10.80
N VAL A 196 -16.67 10.73 -11.10
CA VAL A 196 -16.88 11.38 -12.41
C VAL A 196 -16.20 10.56 -13.52
N GLY A 197 -16.94 10.25 -14.60
CA GLY A 197 -16.43 9.55 -15.78
C GLY A 197 -16.20 8.04 -15.61
N TRP A 198 -16.71 7.45 -14.53
CA TRP A 198 -16.36 6.07 -14.16
C TRP A 198 -17.25 4.99 -14.80
N GLN A 199 -18.54 5.29 -15.03
CA GLN A 199 -19.45 4.34 -15.70
C GLN A 199 -18.96 3.99 -17.11
N GLU A 200 -18.41 4.96 -17.85
CA GLU A 200 -17.82 4.76 -19.18
C GLU A 200 -16.54 3.91 -19.18
N ALA A 201 -15.78 3.93 -18.08
CA ALA A 201 -14.52 3.19 -17.97
C ALA A 201 -14.68 1.76 -17.41
N LEU A 202 -15.86 1.43 -16.88
CA LEU A 202 -16.24 0.06 -16.46
C LEU A 202 -16.69 -0.80 -17.65
N ALA A 203 -17.23 -0.18 -18.71
CA ALA A 203 -17.48 -0.80 -20.02
C ALA A 203 -16.16 -1.08 -20.79
#